data_AF-A0A961KC89-F1
#
_entry.id   AF-A0A961KC89-F1
#
_cell.length_a   1.000
_cell.length_b   1.000
_cell.length_c   1.000
_cell.angle_alpha   90.00
_cell.angle_beta   90.00
_cell.angle_gamma   90.00
#
_symmetry.space_group_name_H-M   'P 1'
#
loop_
_entity.id
_entity.type
_entity.pdbx_description
1 polymer ?
#
loop_
_entity_poly.entity_id
_entity_poly.type
_entity_poly.pdbx_seq_one_letter_code
_entity_poly.pdbx_strand_id
1 'polypeptide(L)' 'ALWLYRRVVLGELIKESLKTITDMDTREKAIFAPLVAMTLLLGVYPSLVTDLIGPSVTALIDHYQAAMPALADMAPAAH' A
#
# COMPACT_ATOMS: atom_id res chain seq x y z
N ALA A 1 12.44 -3.18 8.43
CA ALA A 1 12.17 -4.06 7.27
C ALA A 1 13.45 -4.65 6.64
N LEU A 2 14.50 -3.84 6.38
CA LEU A 2 15.70 -4.28 5.65
C LEU A 2 16.54 -5.39 6.34
N TRP A 3 16.56 -5.44 7.68
CA TRP A 3 17.30 -6.48 8.43
C TRP A 3 16.80 -7.90 8.10
N LEU A 4 15.48 -8.09 7.98
CA LEU A 4 14.88 -9.37 7.62
C LEU A 4 15.24 -9.78 6.19
N TYR A 5 15.10 -8.89 5.21
CA TYR A 5 15.46 -9.18 3.83
C TYR A 5 16.94 -9.58 3.71
N ARG A 6 17.84 -8.81 4.34
CA ARG A 6 19.28 -9.14 4.36
C ARG A 6 19.55 -10.50 4.99
N ARG A 7 18.89 -10.83 6.10
CA ARG A 7 19.11 -12.12 6.80
C ARG A 7 18.53 -13.32 6.04
N VAL A 8 17.41 -13.14 5.35
CA VAL A 8 16.68 -14.23 4.67
C VAL A 8 17.19 -14.46 3.24
N VAL A 9 17.49 -13.39 2.50
CA VAL A 9 17.90 -13.49 1.08
C VAL A 9 19.43 -13.53 0.92
N LEU A 10 20.18 -12.80 1.76
CA LEU A 10 21.65 -12.70 1.68
C LEU A 10 22.37 -13.52 2.77
N GLY A 11 21.64 -14.34 3.54
CA GLY A 11 22.21 -15.23 4.56
C GLY A 11 22.68 -16.57 3.98
N GLU A 12 23.57 -17.27 4.68
CA GLU A 12 24.07 -18.58 4.25
C GLU A 12 22.97 -19.66 4.25
N LEU A 13 22.91 -20.48 3.20
CA LEU A 13 22.00 -21.63 3.11
C LEU A 13 22.50 -22.77 4.02
N ILE A 14 22.08 -22.76 5.29
CA ILE A 14 22.53 -23.72 6.31
C ILE A 14 21.76 -25.07 6.23
N LYS A 15 20.56 -25.11 5.63
CA LYS A 15 19.72 -26.32 5.55
C LYS A 15 19.81 -26.98 4.17
N GLU A 16 20.27 -28.22 4.12
CA GLU A 16 20.35 -29.04 2.90
C GLU A 16 18.98 -29.18 2.19
N SER A 17 17.88 -29.23 2.97
CA SER A 17 16.51 -29.34 2.47
C SER A 17 16.00 -28.13 1.70
N LEU A 18 16.67 -26.97 1.80
CA LEU A 18 16.32 -25.78 1.02
C LEU A 18 16.96 -25.78 -0.37
N LYS A 19 18.02 -26.57 -0.60
CA LYS A 19 18.66 -26.71 -1.92
C LYS A 19 17.76 -27.42 -2.94
N THR A 20 16.77 -28.17 -2.46
CA THR A 20 15.79 -28.90 -3.27
C THR A 20 14.51 -28.12 -3.53
N ILE A 21 14.37 -26.90 -3.01
CA ILE A 21 13.24 -26.04 -3.35
C ILE A 21 13.44 -25.54 -4.79
N THR A 22 12.51 -25.91 -5.65
CA THR A 22 12.48 -25.48 -7.04
C THR A 22 12.21 -23.97 -7.12
N ASP A 23 12.94 -23.29 -8.00
CA ASP A 23 12.67 -21.89 -8.34
C ASP A 23 11.26 -21.70 -8.88
N MET A 24 10.80 -20.44 -8.86
CA MET A 24 9.46 -20.10 -9.32
C MET A 24 9.19 -20.57 -10.75
N ASP A 25 8.04 -21.21 -10.94
CA ASP A 25 7.58 -21.66 -12.24
C ASP A 25 7.10 -20.48 -13.10
N THR A 26 6.91 -20.71 -14.40
CA THR A 26 6.48 -19.64 -15.34
C THR A 26 5.08 -19.13 -15.01
N ARG A 27 4.22 -19.96 -14.41
CA ARG A 27 2.84 -19.61 -14.07
C ARG A 27 2.80 -18.68 -12.86
N GLU A 28 3.60 -18.95 -11.85
CA GLU A 28 3.80 -18.11 -10.67
C GLU A 28 4.33 -16.74 -11.10
N LYS A 29 5.38 -16.70 -11.94
CA LYS A 29 5.88 -15.44 -12.49
C LYS A 29 4.80 -14.69 -13.27
N ALA A 30 3.97 -15.37 -14.06
CA ALA A 30 2.88 -14.73 -14.80
C ALA A 30 1.79 -14.13 -13.90
N ILE A 31 1.55 -14.69 -12.71
CA ILE A 31 0.60 -14.15 -11.72
C ILE A 31 1.22 -12.95 -10.99
N PHE A 32 2.52 -13.01 -10.65
CA PHE A 32 3.22 -11.92 -9.96
C PHE A 32 3.54 -10.72 -10.86
N ALA A 33 3.87 -10.97 -12.13
CA ALA A 33 4.24 -9.94 -13.10
C ALA A 33 3.21 -8.78 -13.20
N PRO A 34 1.88 -9.01 -13.36
CA PRO A 34 0.92 -7.92 -13.43
C PRO A 34 0.81 -7.14 -12.12
N LEU A 35 0.97 -7.79 -10.96
CA LEU A 35 0.94 -7.12 -9.66
C LEU A 35 2.13 -6.17 -9.50
N VAL A 36 3.33 -6.63 -9.85
CA VAL A 36 4.55 -5.81 -9.82
C VAL A 36 4.44 -4.67 -10.83
N ALA A 37 3.98 -4.96 -12.05
CA ALA A 37 3.78 -3.95 -13.09
C ALA A 37 2.78 -2.87 -12.66
N MET A 38 1.63 -3.24 -12.09
CA MET A 38 0.66 -2.29 -11.56
C MET A 38 1.24 -1.46 -10.42
N THR A 39 2.02 -2.07 -9.51
CA THR A 39 2.67 -1.35 -8.41
C THR A 39 3.67 -0.32 -8.92
N LEU A 40 4.50 -0.68 -9.91
CA LEU A 40 5.47 0.24 -10.52
C LEU A 40 4.75 1.35 -11.30
N LEU A 41 3.72 0.99 -12.06
CA LEU A 41 2.91 1.94 -12.83
C LEU A 41 2.26 2.96 -11.91
N LEU A 42 1.64 2.54 -10.81
CA LEU A 42 1.04 3.46 -9.82
C LEU A 42 2.10 4.27 -9.07
N GLY A 43 3.30 3.71 -8.86
CA GLY A 43 4.42 4.44 -8.25
C GLY A 43 4.97 5.55 -9.15
N VAL A 44 5.00 5.36 -10.46
CA VAL A 44 5.48 6.36 -11.44
C VAL A 44 4.37 7.33 -11.84
N TYR A 45 3.14 6.85 -12.02
CA TYR A 45 2.00 7.62 -12.49
C TYR A 45 0.76 7.41 -11.60
N PRO A 46 0.74 8.03 -10.41
CA PRO A 46 -0.34 7.83 -9.42
C PRO A 46 -1.69 8.42 -9.85
N SER A 47 -1.71 9.37 -10.80
CA SER A 47 -2.92 10.05 -11.27
C SER A 47 -3.99 9.12 -11.81
N LEU A 48 -3.61 7.95 -12.35
CA LEU A 48 -4.57 6.92 -12.79
C LEU A 48 -5.55 6.50 -11.70
N VAL A 49 -5.12 6.53 -10.45
CA VAL A 49 -5.98 6.21 -9.31
C VAL A 49 -6.43 7.48 -8.60
N THR A 50 -5.56 8.48 -8.41
CA THR A 50 -5.93 9.68 -7.66
C THR A 50 -7.01 10.50 -8.35
N ASP A 51 -7.04 10.56 -9.67
CA ASP A 51 -8.07 11.31 -10.41
C ASP A 51 -9.44 10.63 -10.32
N LEU A 52 -9.45 9.30 -10.20
CA LEU A 52 -10.67 8.51 -10.02
C LEU A 52 -11.29 8.72 -8.63
N ILE A 53 -10.46 8.77 -7.59
CA ILE A 53 -10.92 8.96 -6.20
C ILE A 53 -11.05 10.43 -5.80
N GLY A 54 -10.46 11.36 -6.56
CA GLY A 54 -10.39 12.79 -6.24
C GLY A 54 -11.74 13.40 -5.87
N PRO A 55 -12.79 13.31 -6.72
CA PRO A 55 -14.09 13.90 -6.43
C PRO A 55 -14.73 13.38 -5.14
N SER A 56 -14.61 12.07 -4.88
CA SER A 56 -15.13 11.44 -3.67
C SER A 56 -14.40 11.91 -2.42
N VAL A 57 -13.07 12.11 -2.51
CA VAL A 57 -12.26 12.65 -1.42
C VAL A 57 -12.58 14.13 -1.18
N THR A 58 -12.76 14.94 -2.22
CA THR A 58 -13.18 16.34 -2.09
C THR A 58 -14.53 16.46 -1.39
N ALA A 59 -15.54 15.71 -1.84
CA ALA A 59 -16.86 15.71 -1.20
C ALA A 59 -16.76 15.30 0.29
N LEU A 60 -15.95 14.29 0.61
CA LEU A 60 -15.72 13.88 1.99
C LEU A 60 -15.10 14.99 2.84
N ILE A 61 -14.12 15.72 2.31
CA ILE A 61 -13.48 16.85 2.99
C ILE A 61 -14.47 18.00 3.20
N ASP A 62 -15.26 18.34 2.19
CA ASP A 62 -16.24 19.42 2.26
C ASP A 62 -17.30 19.14 3.34
N HIS A 63 -17.83 17.91 3.37
CA HIS A 63 -18.77 17.48 4.42
C HIS A 63 -18.15 17.54 5.82
N TYR A 64 -16.88 17.14 5.96
CA TYR A 64 -16.16 17.22 7.23
C TYR A 64 -15.96 18.67 7.68
N GLN A 65 -15.53 19.54 6.78
CA GLN A 65 -15.34 20.97 7.06
C GLN A 65 -16.64 21.68 7.41
N ALA A 66 -17.76 21.34 6.77
CA ALA A 66 -19.07 21.89 7.09
C ALA A 66 -19.58 21.47 8.48
N ALA A 67 -19.24 20.25 8.94
CA ALA A 67 -19.61 19.76 10.26
C ALA A 67 -18.72 20.33 11.39
N MET A 68 -17.50 20.78 11.08
CA MET A 68 -16.53 21.27 12.06
C MET A 68 -16.96 22.53 12.84
N PRO A 69 -17.53 23.59 12.23
CA PRO A 69 -18.08 24.73 12.98
C PRO A 69 -19.28 24.35 13.84
N ALA A 70 -20.14 23.44 13.36
CA ALA A 70 -21.26 22.91 14.17
C ALA A 70 -20.77 22.17 15.42
N LEU A 71 -19.66 21.43 15.35
CA LEU A 71 -19.03 20.77 16.50
C LEU A 71 -18.36 21.76 17.47
N ALA A 72 -17.75 22.84 16.94
CA ALA A 72 -17.15 23.89 17.77
C ALA A 72 -18.20 24.66 18.58
N ASP A 73 -19.38 24.91 18.00
CA ASP A 73 -20.52 25.53 18.69
C ASP A 73 -21.22 24.59 19.68
N MET A 74 -21.02 23.27 19.54
CA MET A 74 -21.55 22.23 20.45
C MET A 74 -20.57 21.86 21.57
N ALA A 75 -19.35 22.40 21.58
CA ALA A 75 -18.45 22.25 22.71
C ALA A 75 -19.05 23.00 23.91
N PRO A 76 -19.35 22.34 25.04
CA PRO A 76 -19.84 23.04 26.21
C PRO A 76 -18.74 24.03 26.62
N ALA A 77 -19.12 25.29 26.84
CA ALA A 77 -18.26 26.27 27.48
C ALA A 77 -17.71 25.63 28.76
N ALA A 78 -16.43 25.27 28.74
CA ALA A 78 -15.74 24.72 29.89
C ALA A 78 -15.80 25.78 30.99
N HIS A 79 -16.58 25.47 32.03
CA HIS A 79 -16.40 26.01 33.36
C HIS A 79 -15.22 25.30 34.03
#